data_AF-A0A6I4UGN9-F1
#
_entry.id   AF-A0A6I4UGN9-F1
#
_cell.length_a   1.000
_cell.length_b   1.000
_cell.length_c   1.000
_cell.angle_alpha   90.00
_cell.angle_beta   90.00
_cell.angle_gamma   90.00
#
_symmetry.space_group_name_H-M   'P 1'
#
loop_
_entity.id
_entity.type
_entity.pdbx_description
1 polymer ?
#
loop_
_entity_poly.entity_id
_entity_poly.type
_entity_poly.pdbx_seq_one_letter_code
_entity_poly.pdbx_strand_id
1 'polypeptide(L)'
;MITALFRLCLAIAALVGLAAPAAAEWHKAESENFVIYSDSSAADIREFAQRLERYHVAMTKLTGFTPPPPSPSNRVTVYAVGSDRTLKKLYGDTGSSVAGFYIPRAGSSVAFVPNVRLRGSETDFTMIVLLHEYAHHFTISANPYPLPRWMTEGMAEFFAAAKFAPDGAMDIGLPANHRVGDLNFADKLSIRELLD
;
A
#
# COMPACT_ATOMS: atom_id res chain seq x y z
N MET A 1 1.55 19.38 54.60
CA MET A 1 1.26 18.24 53.69
C MET A 1 0.19 18.61 52.65
N ILE A 2 -0.96 19.16 53.04
CA ILE A 2 -2.09 19.51 52.14
C ILE A 2 -1.69 20.54 51.06
N THR A 3 -0.90 21.56 51.40
CA THR A 3 -0.43 22.61 50.48
C THR A 3 0.56 22.10 49.42
N ALA A 4 1.36 21.08 49.74
CA ALA A 4 2.27 20.46 48.77
C ALA A 4 1.48 19.60 47.76
N LEU A 5 0.45 18.90 48.24
CA LEU A 5 -0.44 18.10 47.41
C LEU A 5 -1.24 18.97 46.43
N PHE A 6 -1.73 20.12 46.89
CA PHE A 6 -2.49 21.07 46.05
C PHE A 6 -1.63 21.69 44.93
N ARG A 7 -0.37 22.04 45.24
CA ARG A 7 0.59 22.54 44.24
C ARG A 7 0.96 21.48 43.20
N LEU A 8 1.08 20.22 43.63
CA LEU A 8 1.35 19.10 42.73
C LEU A 8 0.17 18.85 41.78
N CYS A 9 -1.08 18.90 42.28
CA CYS A 9 -2.27 18.77 41.43
C CYS A 9 -2.39 19.91 40.41
N LEU A 10 -2.08 21.15 40.81
CA LEU A 10 -2.06 22.31 39.90
C LEU A 10 -0.98 22.19 38.82
N ALA A 11 0.21 21.68 39.16
CA ALA A 11 1.28 21.45 38.20
C ALA A 11 0.91 20.34 37.18
N ILE A 12 0.30 19.25 37.64
CA ILE A 12 -0.19 18.17 36.75
C ILE A 12 -1.30 18.68 35.83
N ALA A 13 -2.26 19.45 36.35
CA ALA A 13 -3.32 20.05 35.54
C ALA A 13 -2.77 21.02 34.47
N ALA A 14 -1.73 21.79 34.80
CA ALA A 14 -1.05 22.67 33.85
C ALA A 14 -0.28 21.89 32.76
N LEU A 15 0.35 20.77 33.10
CA LEU A 15 1.01 19.88 32.12
C LEU A 15 0.01 19.20 31.19
N VAL A 16 -1.15 18.78 31.69
CA VAL A 16 -2.23 18.20 30.87
C VAL A 16 -2.86 19.26 29.97
N GLY A 17 -2.97 20.52 30.42
CA GLY A 17 -3.48 21.64 29.60
C GLY A 17 -2.56 22.06 28.44
N LEU A 18 -1.28 21.69 28.47
CA LEU A 18 -0.30 21.96 27.40
C LEU A 18 -0.17 20.80 26.40
N ALA A 19 -0.78 19.66 26.68
CA ALA A 19 -0.81 18.53 25.75
C ALA A 19 -1.81 18.82 24.63
N ALA A 20 -1.39 19.54 23.60
CA ALA A 20 -2.14 19.59 22.35
C ALA A 20 -2.18 18.16 21.75
N PRO A 21 -3.33 17.70 21.23
CA PRO A 21 -3.36 16.47 20.47
C PRO A 21 -2.35 16.62 19.32
N ALA A 22 -1.44 15.66 19.18
CA ALA A 22 -0.55 15.58 18.03
C ALA A 22 -1.40 15.26 16.80
N ALA A 23 -2.00 16.28 16.18
CA ALA A 23 -2.61 16.17 14.87
C ALA A 23 -1.46 16.05 13.87
N ALA A 24 -1.24 14.84 13.36
CA ALA A 24 -0.28 14.63 12.29
C ALA A 24 -0.83 15.31 11.02
N GLU A 25 -0.07 16.25 10.47
CA GLU A 25 -0.41 16.95 9.24
C GLU A 25 -0.38 15.96 8.07
N TRP A 26 -1.44 15.96 7.25
CA TRP A 26 -1.46 15.17 6.03
C TRP A 26 -0.63 15.83 4.94
N HIS A 27 0.30 15.08 4.38
CA HIS A 27 1.11 15.48 3.26
C HIS A 27 0.62 14.84 1.96
N LYS A 28 0.92 15.51 0.84
CA LYS A 28 0.60 15.09 -0.52
C LYS A 28 1.88 14.96 -1.35
N ALA A 29 2.04 13.86 -2.06
CA ALA A 29 3.00 13.76 -3.17
C ALA A 29 2.26 13.46 -4.48
N GLU A 30 2.75 14.03 -5.58
CA GLU A 30 2.21 13.82 -6.91
C GLU A 30 3.34 13.41 -7.85
N SER A 31 3.06 12.42 -8.67
CA SER A 31 3.95 11.95 -9.73
C SER A 31 3.14 11.75 -11.02
N GLU A 32 3.73 11.14 -12.03
CA GLU A 32 3.08 10.98 -13.34
C GLU A 32 1.82 10.11 -13.24
N ASN A 33 1.93 8.98 -12.54
CA ASN A 33 0.90 7.94 -12.44
C ASN A 33 0.15 7.95 -11.09
N PHE A 34 0.69 8.63 -10.06
CA PHE A 34 0.19 8.52 -8.68
C PHE A 34 -0.06 9.86 -8.00
N VAL A 35 -1.01 9.84 -7.05
CA VAL A 35 -1.20 10.87 -6.02
C VAL A 35 -1.25 10.18 -4.68
N ILE A 36 -0.41 10.57 -3.72
CA ILE A 36 -0.29 9.89 -2.43
C ILE A 36 -0.60 10.86 -1.30
N TYR A 37 -1.53 10.47 -0.43
CA TYR A 37 -1.87 11.17 0.80
C TYR A 37 -1.44 10.32 2.00
N SER A 38 -0.70 10.92 2.93
CA SER A 38 -0.30 10.26 4.19
C SER A 38 0.02 11.29 5.27
N ASP A 39 -0.11 10.89 6.53
CA ASP A 39 0.41 11.60 7.70
C ASP A 39 1.90 11.31 7.99
N SER A 40 2.58 10.59 7.08
CA SER A 40 4.03 10.30 7.15
C SER A 40 4.88 11.48 6.67
N SER A 41 6.19 11.42 6.87
CA SER A 41 7.08 12.54 6.50
C SER A 41 7.09 12.78 4.97
N ALA A 42 7.34 14.02 4.56
CA ALA A 42 7.43 14.35 3.13
C ALA A 42 8.56 13.58 2.41
N ALA A 43 9.61 13.18 3.15
CA ALA A 43 10.68 12.33 2.63
C ALA A 43 10.18 10.91 2.35
N ASP A 44 9.48 10.30 3.30
CA ASP A 44 8.93 8.93 3.15
C ASP A 44 7.97 8.85 1.96
N ILE A 45 7.04 9.81 1.86
CA ILE A 45 6.04 9.82 0.78
C ILE A 45 6.71 10.01 -0.59
N ARG A 46 7.76 10.84 -0.66
CA ARG A 46 8.53 11.03 -1.90
C ARG A 46 9.24 9.75 -2.32
N GLU A 47 9.94 9.09 -1.40
CA GLU A 47 10.64 7.83 -1.69
C GLU A 47 9.64 6.75 -2.12
N PHE A 48 8.52 6.65 -1.42
CA PHE A 48 7.45 5.71 -1.73
C PHE A 48 6.85 5.95 -3.13
N ALA A 49 6.59 7.21 -3.50
CA ALA A 49 6.15 7.58 -4.85
C ALA A 49 7.17 7.21 -5.93
N GLN A 50 8.47 7.44 -5.68
CA GLN A 50 9.53 7.07 -6.61
C GLN A 50 9.62 5.56 -6.83
N ARG A 51 9.42 4.75 -5.78
CA ARG A 51 9.36 3.29 -5.88
C ARG A 51 8.16 2.83 -6.72
N LEU A 52 6.99 3.45 -6.55
CA LEU A 52 5.81 3.13 -7.36
C LEU A 52 5.99 3.49 -8.84
N GLU A 53 6.58 4.63 -9.15
CA GLU A 53 6.89 5.00 -10.54
C GLU A 53 7.91 4.03 -11.16
N ARG A 54 8.93 3.63 -10.40
CA ARG A 54 9.89 2.61 -10.86
C ARG A 54 9.19 1.29 -11.15
N TYR A 55 8.27 0.87 -10.28
CA TYR A 55 7.48 -0.33 -10.49
C TYR A 55 6.59 -0.24 -11.73
N HIS A 56 5.91 0.88 -11.94
CA HIS A 56 5.13 1.13 -13.16
C HIS A 56 5.99 0.90 -14.41
N VAL A 57 7.18 1.53 -14.46
CA VAL A 57 8.12 1.36 -15.58
C VAL A 57 8.60 -0.10 -15.72
N ALA A 58 8.79 -0.82 -14.62
CA ALA A 58 9.16 -2.23 -14.68
C ALA A 58 8.03 -3.08 -15.27
N MET A 59 6.78 -2.83 -14.87
CA MET A 59 5.60 -3.52 -15.41
C MET A 59 5.43 -3.24 -16.91
N THR A 60 5.61 -2.01 -17.38
CA THR A 60 5.50 -1.71 -18.82
C THR A 60 6.56 -2.44 -19.64
N LYS A 61 7.79 -2.53 -19.13
CA LYS A 61 8.89 -3.26 -19.79
C LYS A 61 8.66 -4.77 -19.81
N LEU A 62 8.21 -5.36 -18.70
CA LEU A 62 8.02 -6.81 -18.59
C LEU A 62 6.82 -7.31 -19.38
N THR A 63 5.74 -6.51 -19.45
CA THR A 63 4.51 -6.91 -20.13
C THR A 63 4.47 -6.48 -21.60
N GLY A 64 5.31 -5.52 -22.00
CA GLY A 64 5.23 -4.86 -23.31
C GLY A 64 4.01 -3.94 -23.44
N PHE A 65 3.18 -3.81 -22.42
CA PHE A 65 2.03 -2.93 -22.40
C PHE A 65 2.44 -1.56 -21.83
N THR A 66 2.29 -0.51 -22.63
CA THR A 66 2.56 0.87 -22.20
C THR A 66 1.24 1.64 -22.24
N PRO A 67 0.56 1.82 -21.09
CA PRO A 67 -0.64 2.65 -21.05
C PRO A 67 -0.27 4.11 -21.37
N PRO A 68 -1.18 4.88 -22.00
CA PRO A 68 -0.96 6.32 -22.16
C PRO A 68 -0.89 6.99 -20.78
N PRO A 69 -0.09 8.08 -20.63
CA PRO A 69 -0.04 8.81 -19.38
C PRO A 69 -1.45 9.25 -18.92
N PRO A 70 -1.82 9.03 -17.65
CA PRO A 70 -3.13 9.40 -17.16
C PRO A 70 -3.27 10.92 -17.10
N SER A 71 -4.49 11.42 -17.30
CA SER A 71 -4.80 12.81 -16.92
C SER A 71 -4.59 12.98 -15.41
N PRO A 72 -4.35 14.21 -14.91
CA PRO A 72 -4.17 14.43 -13.46
C PRO A 72 -5.30 13.84 -12.59
N SER A 73 -6.54 13.83 -13.09
CA SER A 73 -7.70 13.25 -12.40
C SER A 73 -7.79 11.72 -12.46
N ASN A 74 -7.07 11.08 -13.38
CA ASN A 74 -7.10 9.63 -13.58
C ASN A 74 -5.89 8.89 -13.00
N ARG A 75 -4.95 9.61 -12.37
CA ARG A 75 -3.89 9.00 -11.56
C ARG A 75 -4.46 8.10 -10.47
N VAL A 76 -3.73 7.04 -10.13
CA VAL A 76 -4.10 6.21 -8.98
C VAL A 76 -3.85 7.01 -7.71
N THR A 77 -4.90 7.18 -6.91
CA THR A 77 -4.79 7.84 -5.61
C THR A 77 -4.48 6.81 -4.53
N VAL A 78 -3.45 7.01 -3.74
CA VAL A 78 -3.08 6.16 -2.62
C VAL A 78 -3.34 6.91 -1.32
N TYR A 79 -4.16 6.34 -0.44
CA TYR A 79 -4.33 6.83 0.92
C TYR A 79 -3.62 5.91 1.91
N ALA A 80 -2.60 6.43 2.57
CA ALA A 80 -1.95 5.78 3.69
C ALA A 80 -2.56 6.29 5.00
N VAL A 81 -3.44 5.48 5.60
CA VAL A 81 -4.44 5.94 6.59
C VAL A 81 -3.98 5.88 8.06
N GLY A 82 -2.68 5.70 8.27
CA GLY A 82 -2.00 5.72 9.56
C GLY A 82 -2.08 4.41 10.37
N SER A 83 -3.11 3.57 10.19
CA SER A 83 -3.21 2.29 10.92
C SER A 83 -4.08 1.22 10.25
N ASP A 84 -3.78 -0.05 10.54
CA ASP A 84 -4.58 -1.21 10.14
C ASP A 84 -6.01 -1.13 10.65
N ARG A 85 -6.22 -0.55 11.85
CA ARG A 85 -7.56 -0.37 12.42
C ARG A 85 -8.39 0.57 11.56
N THR A 86 -7.84 1.71 11.18
CA THR A 86 -8.51 2.67 10.30
C THR A 86 -8.76 2.06 8.93
N LEU A 87 -7.76 1.35 8.38
CA LEU A 87 -7.88 0.65 7.11
C LEU A 87 -9.06 -0.34 7.11
N LYS A 88 -9.13 -1.23 8.10
CA LYS A 88 -10.21 -2.23 8.21
C LYS A 88 -11.58 -1.59 8.43
N LYS A 89 -11.64 -0.47 9.16
CA LYS A 89 -12.87 0.32 9.30
C LYS A 89 -13.32 0.91 7.96
N LEU A 90 -12.39 1.41 7.14
CA LEU A 90 -12.68 1.91 5.79
C LEU A 90 -13.09 0.80 4.82
N TYR A 91 -12.48 -0.37 4.96
CA TYR A 91 -12.86 -1.57 4.21
C TYR A 91 -14.29 -2.04 4.53
N GLY A 92 -14.81 -1.70 5.71
CA GLY A 92 -16.17 -2.04 6.14
C GLY A 92 -16.27 -3.34 6.94
N ASP A 93 -15.14 -4.02 7.18
CA ASP A 93 -15.07 -5.22 8.02
C ASP A 93 -13.85 -5.17 8.94
N THR A 94 -14.10 -4.88 10.22
CA THR A 94 -13.06 -4.83 11.26
C THR A 94 -12.48 -6.19 11.64
N GLY A 95 -13.18 -7.29 11.32
CA GLY A 95 -12.72 -8.66 11.53
C GLY A 95 -11.86 -9.21 10.39
N SER A 96 -11.80 -8.51 9.26
CA SER A 96 -11.04 -8.93 8.09
C SER A 96 -9.52 -8.98 8.33
N SER A 97 -8.84 -9.77 7.51
CA SER A 97 -7.38 -9.85 7.42
C SER A 97 -6.79 -8.93 6.34
N VAL A 98 -7.57 -7.98 5.82
CA VAL A 98 -7.12 -7.08 4.75
C VAL A 98 -5.93 -6.24 5.20
N ALA A 99 -4.87 -6.21 4.38
CA ALA A 99 -3.65 -5.44 4.61
C ALA A 99 -3.57 -4.18 3.73
N GLY A 100 -4.41 -4.12 2.70
CA GLY A 100 -4.61 -3.01 1.77
C GLY A 100 -5.72 -3.39 0.80
N PHE A 101 -6.28 -2.41 0.09
CA PHE A 101 -7.29 -2.71 -0.92
C PHE A 101 -7.36 -1.64 -2.00
N TYR A 102 -7.65 -2.09 -3.22
CA TYR A 102 -7.84 -1.27 -4.41
C TYR A 102 -9.31 -1.24 -4.85
N ILE A 103 -9.78 -0.06 -5.24
CA ILE A 103 -11.10 0.15 -5.83
C ILE A 103 -10.91 0.63 -7.27
N PRO A 104 -11.17 -0.24 -8.28
CA PRO A 104 -11.15 0.15 -9.67
C PRO A 104 -12.31 1.09 -9.98
N ARG A 105 -12.01 2.20 -10.66
CA ARG A 105 -13.00 3.19 -11.09
C ARG A 105 -12.68 3.66 -12.51
N ALA A 106 -13.71 4.05 -13.27
CA ALA A 106 -13.54 4.61 -14.62
C ALA A 106 -12.65 5.87 -14.64
N GLY A 107 -12.57 6.57 -13.50
CA GLY A 107 -11.59 7.61 -13.24
C GLY A 107 -11.24 7.65 -11.76
N SER A 108 -10.09 8.23 -11.44
CA SER A 108 -9.60 8.39 -10.05
C SER A 108 -9.54 7.08 -9.27
N SER A 109 -9.05 5.97 -9.83
CA SER A 109 -8.94 4.71 -9.05
C SER A 109 -8.15 4.92 -7.75
N VAL A 110 -8.51 4.20 -6.68
CA VAL A 110 -7.95 4.44 -5.34
C VAL A 110 -7.45 3.17 -4.70
N ALA A 111 -6.30 3.26 -4.02
CA ALA A 111 -5.78 2.23 -3.15
C ALA A 111 -5.65 2.76 -1.72
N PHE A 112 -5.88 1.89 -0.75
CA PHE A 112 -5.72 2.18 0.66
C PHE A 112 -4.70 1.24 1.28
N VAL A 113 -3.78 1.81 2.05
CA VAL A 113 -2.73 1.08 2.80
C VAL A 113 -2.62 1.67 4.20
N PRO A 114 -2.07 0.95 5.18
CA PRO A 114 -2.01 1.45 6.55
C PRO A 114 -0.97 2.57 6.74
N ASN A 115 0.10 2.60 5.96
CA ASN A 115 1.17 3.61 6.05
C ASN A 115 1.98 3.68 4.74
N VAL A 116 3.05 4.48 4.68
CA VAL A 116 4.04 4.47 3.58
C VAL A 116 5.49 4.31 4.09
N ARG A 117 5.65 3.81 5.31
CA ARG A 117 6.97 3.72 5.94
C ARG A 117 7.75 2.59 5.28
N LEU A 118 8.99 2.88 4.92
CA LEU A 118 9.90 1.92 4.31
C LEU A 118 10.93 1.50 5.37
N ARG A 119 10.90 0.24 5.82
CA ARG A 119 11.83 -0.28 6.82
C ARG A 119 12.82 -1.27 6.23
N GLY A 120 14.12 -1.02 6.43
CA GLY A 120 15.18 -1.97 6.10
C GLY A 120 15.53 -2.08 4.62
N SER A 121 16.30 -3.11 4.27
CA SER A 121 16.78 -3.40 2.90
C SER A 121 15.86 -4.31 2.10
N GLU A 122 14.86 -4.91 2.74
CA GLU A 122 13.81 -5.69 2.08
C GLU A 122 12.63 -4.77 1.74
N THR A 123 11.79 -5.21 0.79
CA THR A 123 10.56 -4.48 0.47
C THR A 123 9.62 -4.57 1.67
N ASP A 124 9.30 -3.41 2.27
CA ASP A 124 8.36 -3.33 3.39
C ASP A 124 7.03 -4.01 3.02
N PHE A 125 6.42 -4.74 3.95
CA PHE A 125 5.17 -5.46 3.69
C PHE A 125 4.06 -4.54 3.14
N THR A 126 4.00 -3.29 3.62
CA THR A 126 3.07 -2.27 3.11
C THR A 126 3.31 -1.98 1.62
N MET A 127 4.58 -1.92 1.21
CA MET A 127 4.94 -1.75 -0.19
C MET A 127 4.54 -2.99 -0.98
N ILE A 128 4.83 -4.22 -0.52
CA ILE A 128 4.40 -5.46 -1.20
C ILE A 128 2.89 -5.44 -1.45
N VAL A 129 2.09 -5.12 -0.43
CA VAL A 129 0.63 -5.00 -0.54
C VAL A 129 0.25 -3.95 -1.59
N LEU A 130 0.87 -2.78 -1.61
CA LEU A 130 0.52 -1.78 -2.62
C LEU A 130 0.94 -2.19 -4.04
N LEU A 131 2.07 -2.89 -4.21
CA LEU A 131 2.46 -3.43 -5.50
C LEU A 131 1.46 -4.48 -6.00
N HIS A 132 0.89 -5.28 -5.09
CA HIS A 132 -0.20 -6.21 -5.37
C HIS A 132 -1.45 -5.47 -5.83
N GLU A 133 -1.91 -4.49 -5.06
CA GLU A 133 -3.05 -3.64 -5.41
C GLU A 133 -2.87 -2.89 -6.73
N TYR A 134 -1.66 -2.40 -7.01
CA TYR A 134 -1.35 -1.74 -8.27
C TYR A 134 -1.25 -2.71 -9.44
N ALA A 135 -0.80 -3.95 -9.22
CA ALA A 135 -0.81 -4.97 -10.25
C ALA A 135 -2.24 -5.29 -10.72
N HIS A 136 -3.23 -5.27 -9.83
CA HIS A 136 -4.64 -5.31 -10.23
C HIS A 136 -5.01 -4.14 -11.15
N HIS A 137 -4.66 -2.90 -10.78
CA HIS A 137 -4.89 -1.73 -11.62
C HIS A 137 -4.27 -1.88 -13.02
N PHE A 138 -3.00 -2.29 -13.08
CA PHE A 138 -2.26 -2.41 -14.32
C PHE A 138 -2.84 -3.51 -15.23
N THR A 139 -3.14 -4.68 -14.66
CA THR A 139 -3.67 -5.83 -15.42
C THR A 139 -5.10 -5.60 -15.91
N ILE A 140 -5.95 -4.93 -15.13
CA ILE A 140 -7.28 -4.48 -15.57
C ILE A 140 -7.14 -3.50 -16.74
N SER A 141 -6.14 -2.61 -16.70
CA SER A 141 -5.89 -1.66 -17.78
C SER A 141 -5.31 -2.32 -19.04
N ALA A 142 -4.56 -3.41 -18.87
CA ALA A 142 -3.91 -4.15 -19.94
C ALA A 142 -4.82 -5.18 -20.64
N ASN A 143 -5.88 -5.65 -19.98
CA ASN A 143 -6.72 -6.73 -20.49
C ASN A 143 -8.20 -6.31 -20.60
N PRO A 144 -8.80 -6.34 -21.80
CA PRO A 144 -10.22 -6.02 -21.97
C PRO A 144 -11.17 -7.13 -21.51
N TYR A 145 -10.67 -8.33 -21.18
CA TYR A 145 -11.49 -9.48 -20.80
C TYR A 145 -11.32 -9.84 -19.31
N PRO A 146 -12.39 -10.32 -18.66
CA PRO A 146 -12.27 -10.87 -17.31
C PRO A 146 -11.37 -12.10 -17.34
N LEU A 147 -10.36 -12.10 -16.46
CA LEU A 147 -9.48 -13.24 -16.25
C LEU A 147 -10.00 -14.10 -15.08
N PRO A 148 -9.74 -15.42 -15.08
CA PRO A 148 -10.00 -16.27 -13.93
C PRO A 148 -9.32 -15.75 -12.66
N ARG A 149 -9.94 -15.97 -11.50
CA ARG A 149 -9.46 -15.44 -10.21
C ARG A 149 -8.02 -15.82 -9.90
N TRP A 150 -7.63 -17.07 -10.16
CA TRP A 150 -6.26 -17.51 -9.92
C TRP A 150 -5.24 -16.68 -10.72
N MET A 151 -5.59 -16.26 -11.93
CA MET A 151 -4.71 -15.48 -12.79
C MET A 151 -4.65 -14.04 -12.30
N THR A 152 -5.78 -13.40 -11.96
CA THR A 152 -5.77 -12.02 -11.47
C THR A 152 -5.02 -11.87 -10.15
N GLU A 153 -5.26 -12.77 -9.20
CA GLU A 153 -4.58 -12.78 -7.90
C GLU A 153 -3.13 -13.26 -8.03
N GLY A 154 -2.90 -14.32 -8.81
CA GLY A 154 -1.56 -14.89 -9.01
C GLY A 154 -0.62 -13.93 -9.73
N MET A 155 -1.10 -13.19 -10.73
CA MET A 155 -0.33 -12.11 -11.35
C MET A 155 -0.02 -11.00 -10.35
N ALA A 156 -1.00 -10.61 -9.52
CA ALA A 156 -0.78 -9.58 -8.51
C ALA A 156 0.30 -9.99 -7.50
N GLU A 157 0.24 -11.23 -7.00
CA GLU A 157 1.27 -11.79 -6.11
C GLU A 157 2.64 -11.91 -6.80
N PHE A 158 2.69 -12.38 -8.05
CA PHE A 158 3.93 -12.50 -8.81
C PHE A 158 4.62 -11.15 -9.01
N PHE A 159 3.87 -10.12 -9.44
CA PHE A 159 4.43 -8.79 -9.67
C PHE A 159 4.75 -8.06 -8.36
N ALA A 160 4.00 -8.32 -7.28
CA ALA A 160 4.25 -7.75 -5.96
C ALA A 160 5.50 -8.31 -5.28
N ALA A 161 5.90 -9.54 -5.61
CA ALA A 161 7.11 -10.16 -5.11
C ALA A 161 8.35 -9.54 -5.78
N ALA A 162 8.66 -8.31 -5.35
CA ALA A 162 9.67 -7.48 -5.97
C ALA A 162 10.64 -6.86 -4.97
N LYS A 163 11.85 -6.54 -5.44
CA LYS A 163 12.89 -5.88 -4.65
C LYS A 163 13.47 -4.69 -5.39
N PHE A 164 13.63 -3.58 -4.66
CA PHE A 164 14.24 -2.36 -5.17
C PHE A 164 15.73 -2.36 -4.86
N ALA A 165 16.57 -2.33 -5.89
CA ALA A 165 18.01 -2.24 -5.74
C ALA A 165 18.47 -0.76 -5.57
N PRO A 166 19.57 -0.51 -4.83
CA PRO A 166 20.10 0.84 -4.62
C PRO A 166 20.56 1.55 -5.90
N ASP A 167 20.96 0.79 -6.92
CA ASP A 167 21.46 1.28 -8.21
C ASP A 167 20.34 1.67 -9.20
N GLY A 168 19.08 1.50 -8.80
CA GLY A 168 17.93 1.76 -9.67
C GLY A 168 17.30 0.52 -10.28
N ALA A 169 17.95 -0.65 -10.19
CA ALA A 169 17.37 -1.89 -10.69
C ALA A 169 16.18 -2.37 -9.83
N MET A 170 15.40 -3.28 -10.40
CA MET A 170 14.27 -3.91 -9.73
C MET A 170 14.17 -5.37 -10.14
N ASP A 171 14.11 -6.25 -9.14
CA ASP A 171 13.82 -7.67 -9.34
C ASP A 171 12.31 -7.89 -9.15
N ILE A 172 11.70 -8.75 -9.97
CA ILE A 172 10.27 -9.07 -9.93
C ILE A 172 10.10 -10.59 -10.05
N GLY A 173 9.08 -11.16 -9.40
CA GLY A 173 8.84 -12.59 -9.39
C GLY A 173 9.72 -13.36 -8.42
N LEU A 174 10.16 -12.70 -7.34
CA LEU A 174 10.90 -13.32 -6.25
C LEU A 174 10.01 -14.32 -5.49
N PRO A 175 10.58 -15.22 -4.66
CA PRO A 175 9.78 -16.04 -3.77
C PRO A 175 8.90 -15.16 -2.86
N ALA A 176 7.59 -15.40 -2.88
CA ALA A 176 6.60 -14.72 -2.05
C ALA A 176 6.68 -15.21 -0.59
N ASN A 177 7.75 -14.83 0.11
CA ASN A 177 8.04 -15.31 1.47
C ASN A 177 6.91 -14.99 2.46
N HIS A 178 6.15 -13.92 2.25
CA HIS A 178 4.96 -13.57 3.05
C HIS A 178 3.84 -14.60 2.94
N ARG A 179 3.84 -15.46 1.91
CA ARG A 179 2.84 -16.52 1.67
C ARG A 179 3.30 -17.91 2.09
N VAL A 180 4.54 -18.10 2.56
CA VAL A 180 5.07 -19.44 2.88
C VAL A 180 4.20 -20.17 3.92
N GLY A 181 3.68 -19.45 4.91
CA GLY A 181 2.71 -20.00 5.87
C GLY A 181 1.46 -20.51 5.16
N ASP A 182 0.78 -19.63 4.41
CA ASP A 182 -0.43 -19.95 3.65
C ASP A 182 -0.23 -21.17 2.74
N LEU A 183 0.88 -21.22 1.99
CA LEU A 183 1.18 -22.29 1.03
C LEU A 183 1.51 -23.63 1.70
N ASN A 184 2.11 -23.63 2.88
CA ASN A 184 2.43 -24.87 3.60
C ASN A 184 1.21 -25.54 4.23
N PHE A 185 0.17 -24.76 4.53
CA PHE A 185 -1.04 -25.23 5.20
C PHE A 185 -2.29 -25.24 4.31
N ALA A 186 -2.21 -24.69 3.09
CA ALA A 186 -3.29 -24.73 2.11
C ALA A 186 -3.48 -26.14 1.52
N ASP A 187 -4.73 -26.44 1.18
CA ASP A 187 -5.05 -27.63 0.39
C ASP A 187 -4.41 -27.53 -1.00
N LYS A 188 -3.91 -28.66 -1.51
CA LYS A 188 -3.33 -28.71 -2.85
C LYS A 188 -4.45 -28.68 -3.89
N LEU A 189 -4.42 -27.68 -4.75
CA LEU A 189 -5.32 -27.57 -5.90
C LEU A 189 -4.66 -28.19 -7.13
N SER A 190 -5.43 -28.95 -7.90
CA SER A 190 -5.04 -29.40 -9.23
C SER A 190 -5.08 -28.25 -10.23
N ILE A 191 -4.33 -28.37 -11.33
CA ILE A 191 -4.38 -27.39 -12.44
C ILE A 191 -5.80 -27.23 -12.98
N ARG A 192 -6.60 -28.32 -12.98
CA ARG A 192 -8.00 -28.25 -13.42
C ARG A 192 -8.84 -27.37 -12.50
N GLU A 193 -8.73 -27.56 -11.18
CA GLU A 193 -9.45 -26.73 -10.20
C GLU A 193 -9.02 -25.27 -10.22
N LEU A 194 -7.83 -24.95 -10.72
CA LEU A 194 -7.43 -23.56 -10.96
C LEU A 194 -8.11 -22.97 -12.20
N LEU A 195 -8.38 -23.77 -13.23
CA LEU A 195 -8.91 -23.28 -14.52
C LEU A 195 -10.44 -23.25 -14.61
N ASP A 196 -11.13 -23.97 -13.72
CA ASP A 196 -12.60 -24.02 -13.61
C ASP A 196 -13.16 -22.83 -12.79
#